data_AF-R5W276-F1
#
_entry.id   AF-R5W276-F1
#
_cell.length_a   1.000
_cell.length_b   1.000
_cell.length_c   1.000
_cell.angle_alpha   90.00
_cell.angle_beta   90.00
_cell.angle_gamma   90.00
#
_symmetry.space_group_name_H-M   'P 1'
#
loop_
_entity.id
_entity.type
_entity.pdbx_description
1 polymer ?
#
loop_
_entity_poly.entity_id
_entity_poly.type
_entity_poly.pdbx_seq_one_letter_code
_entity_poly.pdbx_strand_id
1 'polypeptide(L)'
;MGKSVIFVAHEREEKNGEEKQIRPEIGGSSAGDLIKELDLVGYMEAIGKKRTISFNPCEKFYGKNTCNLPERMEIPIIINDKGDVTGENNFMTNIINTYSKYQEKQTELSSEYEDLMEVIKAQVELVNDVESANSVAKSLAGMQHIFDSKLQAGQLLNKRCKELGLKFDKIKKEYAAA
;
A
#
# COMPACT_ATOMS: atom_id res chain seq x y z
N MET A 1 18.27 -3.43 -10.52
CA MET A 1 18.35 -4.88 -10.82
C MET A 1 16.94 -5.36 -11.14
N GLY A 2 16.61 -5.60 -12.41
CA GLY A 2 15.24 -5.97 -12.85
C GLY A 2 14.93 -7.47 -12.74
N LYS A 3 15.34 -8.13 -11.66
CA LYS A 3 15.09 -9.56 -11.43
C LYS A 3 14.34 -9.73 -10.11
N SER A 4 13.30 -10.54 -10.12
CA SER A 4 12.60 -10.98 -8.90
C SER A 4 13.27 -12.22 -8.32
N VAL A 5 13.39 -12.28 -7.00
CA VAL A 5 13.96 -13.42 -6.28
C VAL A 5 12.83 -14.12 -5.52
N ILE A 6 12.76 -15.45 -5.65
CA ILE A 6 11.77 -16.27 -4.95
C ILE A 6 12.54 -17.20 -4.01
N PHE A 7 12.22 -17.13 -2.72
CA PHE A 7 12.71 -18.06 -1.72
C PHE A 7 11.66 -19.14 -1.47
N VAL A 8 12.09 -20.39 -1.39
CA VAL A 8 11.25 -21.54 -1.03
C VAL A 8 11.85 -22.17 0.21
N ALA A 9 11.02 -22.33 1.23
CA ALA A 9 11.41 -22.89 2.52
C ALA A 9 10.38 -23.93 2.97
N HIS A 10 10.83 -24.89 3.77
CA HIS A 10 9.93 -25.78 4.49
C HIS A 10 9.19 -25.03 5.60
N GLU A 11 8.12 -25.60 6.11
CA GLU A 11 7.41 -25.05 7.25
C GLU A 11 8.07 -25.48 8.56
N ARG A 12 8.10 -24.55 9.53
CA ARG A 12 8.43 -24.82 10.92
C ARG A 12 7.27 -24.38 11.79
N GLU A 13 6.84 -25.26 12.70
CA GLU A 13 5.88 -24.91 13.73
C GLU A 13 6.58 -24.16 14.87
N GLU A 14 6.07 -22.97 15.20
CA GLU A 14 6.42 -22.22 16.39
C GLU A 14 5.22 -22.19 17.34
N LYS A 15 5.48 -22.37 18.64
CA LYS A 15 4.46 -22.23 19.68
C LYS A 15 4.48 -20.80 20.21
N ASN A 16 3.35 -20.11 20.12
CA ASN A 16 3.14 -18.81 20.73
C ASN A 16 2.01 -18.93 21.76
N GLY A 17 2.37 -19.27 23.00
CA GLY A 17 1.39 -19.66 24.01
C GLY A 17 0.72 -21.00 23.67
N GLU A 18 -0.60 -20.99 23.55
CA GLU A 18 -1.41 -22.17 23.16
C GLU A 18 -1.56 -22.30 21.63
N GLU A 19 -1.24 -21.24 20.88
CA GLU A 19 -1.39 -21.22 19.43
C GLU A 19 -0.16 -21.80 18.72
N LYS A 20 -0.43 -22.56 17.66
CA LYS A 20 0.59 -23.01 16.72
C LYS A 20 0.63 -22.06 15.53
N GLN A 21 1.80 -21.47 15.28
CA GLN A 21 2.02 -20.59 14.16
C GLN A 21 3.04 -21.20 13.22
N ILE A 22 2.74 -21.20 11.93
CA ILE A 22 3.62 -21.70 10.89
C ILE A 22 4.50 -20.56 10.39
N ARG A 23 5.81 -20.84 10.28
CA ARG A 23 6.84 -19.94 9.77
C ARG A 23 7.70 -20.64 8.72
N PRO A 24 8.26 -19.89 7.75
CA PRO A 24 9.27 -20.45 6.85
C PRO A 24 10.52 -20.83 7.65
N GLU A 25 11.00 -22.05 7.45
CA GLU A 25 12.24 -22.55 8.04
C GLU A 25 13.43 -21.93 7.29
N ILE A 26 13.98 -20.86 7.87
CA ILE A 26 15.14 -20.15 7.33
C ILE A 26 16.29 -20.32 8.31
N GLY A 27 17.40 -20.89 7.84
CA GLY A 27 18.60 -21.06 8.64
C GLY A 27 19.35 -19.74 8.87
N GLY A 28 19.90 -19.58 10.08
CA GLY A 28 20.78 -18.46 10.43
C GLY A 28 20.09 -17.31 11.17
N SER A 29 20.90 -16.41 11.73
CA SER A 29 20.44 -15.25 12.50
C SER A 29 19.71 -14.20 11.66
N SER A 30 19.84 -14.25 10.33
CA SER A 30 19.28 -13.28 9.39
C SER A 30 17.85 -13.62 8.93
N ALA A 31 17.23 -14.69 9.44
CA ALA A 31 15.86 -15.08 9.06
C ALA A 31 14.84 -13.94 9.28
N GLY A 32 14.94 -13.26 10.42
CA GLY A 32 14.07 -12.14 10.76
C GLY A 32 14.26 -10.94 9.83
N ASP A 33 15.49 -10.65 9.43
CA ASP A 33 15.80 -9.55 8.52
C ASP A 33 15.34 -9.86 7.10
N LEU A 34 15.54 -11.11 6.64
CA LEU A 34 15.02 -11.55 5.35
C LEU A 34 13.49 -11.39 5.28
N ILE A 35 12.76 -11.85 6.29
CA ILE A 35 11.29 -11.74 6.32
C ILE A 35 10.82 -10.27 6.29
N LYS A 36 11.53 -9.35 6.95
CA LYS A 36 11.21 -7.92 6.91
C LYS A 36 11.37 -7.33 5.52
N GLU A 37 12.44 -7.70 4.82
CA GLU A 37 12.76 -7.21 3.47
C GLU A 37 11.90 -7.84 2.37
N LEU A 38 11.31 -9.03 2.58
CA LEU A 38 10.45 -9.65 1.58
C LEU A 38 9.18 -8.84 1.34
N ASP A 39 8.85 -8.55 0.09
CA ASP A 39 7.62 -7.83 -0.27
C ASP A 39 6.36 -8.66 -0.04
N LEU A 40 6.44 -9.95 -0.33
CA LEU A 40 5.36 -10.93 -0.26
C LEU A 40 5.86 -12.17 0.47
N VAL A 41 5.03 -12.70 1.36
CA VAL A 41 5.26 -14.00 2.02
C VAL A 41 3.99 -14.81 1.89
N GLY A 42 4.08 -15.93 1.19
CA GLY A 42 2.95 -16.80 0.91
C GLY A 42 3.15 -18.17 1.55
N TYR A 43 2.06 -18.74 2.05
CA TYR A 43 2.03 -20.11 2.55
C TYR A 43 1.23 -21.00 1.61
N MET A 44 1.84 -22.12 1.21
CA MET A 44 1.23 -23.09 0.29
C MET A 44 0.72 -24.29 1.08
N GLU A 45 -0.55 -24.65 0.88
CA GLU A 45 -1.16 -25.82 1.49
C GLU A 45 -2.10 -26.54 0.51
N ALA A 46 -2.29 -27.84 0.75
CA ALA A 46 -3.31 -28.61 0.07
C ALA A 46 -4.64 -28.52 0.84
N ILE A 47 -5.69 -28.01 0.20
CA ILE A 47 -7.07 -28.11 0.69
C ILE A 47 -7.82 -29.12 -0.16
N GLY A 48 -8.16 -30.25 0.45
CA GLY A 48 -8.70 -31.41 -0.27
C GLY A 48 -7.71 -31.90 -1.32
N LYS A 49 -8.08 -31.82 -2.61
CA LYS A 49 -7.21 -32.21 -3.74
C LYS A 49 -6.53 -31.03 -4.43
N LYS A 50 -6.75 -29.80 -3.95
CA LYS A 50 -6.28 -28.57 -4.59
C LYS A 50 -5.08 -28.02 -3.86
N ARG A 51 -4.01 -27.69 -4.61
CA ARG A 51 -2.87 -26.94 -4.09
C ARG A 51 -3.26 -25.46 -4.09
N THR A 52 -3.10 -24.80 -2.95
CA THR A 52 -3.46 -23.39 -2.80
C THR A 52 -2.34 -22.62 -2.14
N ILE A 53 -2.24 -21.34 -2.43
CA ILE A 53 -1.33 -20.41 -1.76
C ILE A 53 -2.11 -19.21 -1.26
N SER A 54 -1.74 -18.71 -0.08
CA SER A 54 -2.28 -17.49 0.51
C SER A 54 -1.16 -16.59 0.97
N PHE A 55 -1.30 -15.29 0.71
CA PHE A 55 -0.36 -14.26 1.14
C PHE A 55 -0.92 -13.43 2.31
N ASN A 56 -2.18 -13.64 2.68
CA ASN A 56 -2.81 -12.88 3.76
C ASN A 56 -2.26 -13.36 5.12
N PRO A 57 -1.91 -12.44 6.03
CA PRO A 57 -1.65 -12.80 7.41
C PRO A 57 -2.87 -13.49 8.01
N CYS A 58 -2.66 -14.61 8.71
CA CYS A 58 -3.69 -15.26 9.50
C CYS A 58 -3.10 -15.89 10.77
N GLU A 59 -3.95 -16.42 11.65
CA GLU A 59 -3.52 -17.06 12.90
C GLU A 59 -2.62 -18.28 12.64
N LYS A 60 -2.89 -19.02 11.56
CA LYS A 60 -2.19 -20.27 11.24
C LYS A 60 -0.77 -20.06 10.71
N PHE A 61 -0.53 -19.08 9.84
CA PHE A 61 0.76 -18.90 9.17
C PHE A 61 1.11 -17.42 8.98
N TYR A 62 2.41 -17.15 8.89
CA TYR A 62 2.89 -15.82 8.53
C TYR A 62 2.61 -15.54 7.05
N GLY A 63 1.83 -14.51 6.77
CA GLY A 63 1.57 -14.02 5.42
C GLY A 63 1.93 -12.53 5.33
N LYS A 64 2.37 -12.11 4.15
CA LYS A 64 2.54 -10.69 3.82
C LYS A 64 1.96 -10.43 2.42
N ASN A 65 0.92 -9.60 2.37
CA ASN A 65 0.21 -9.23 1.14
C ASN A 65 0.21 -7.71 0.98
N THR A 66 1.27 -7.18 0.37
CA THR A 66 1.46 -5.73 0.19
C THR A 66 0.67 -5.16 -1.00
N CYS A 67 0.16 -6.00 -1.89
CA CYS A 67 -0.55 -5.60 -3.11
C CYS A 67 -1.98 -6.12 -3.22
N ASN A 68 -2.60 -6.50 -2.08
CA ASN A 68 -4.00 -6.93 -2.00
C ASN A 68 -4.36 -8.07 -2.97
N LEU A 69 -3.47 -9.05 -3.10
CA LEU A 69 -3.75 -10.30 -3.81
C LEU A 69 -4.99 -11.02 -3.23
N PRO A 70 -5.66 -11.87 -4.02
CA PRO A 70 -6.76 -12.67 -3.52
C PRO A 70 -6.38 -13.44 -2.26
N GLU A 71 -7.34 -13.59 -1.34
CA GLU A 71 -7.11 -14.26 -0.05
C GLU A 71 -6.52 -15.66 -0.21
N ARG A 72 -6.95 -16.38 -1.25
CA ARG A 72 -6.45 -17.70 -1.58
C ARG A 72 -6.46 -17.90 -3.08
N MET A 73 -5.36 -18.40 -3.62
CA MET A 73 -5.19 -18.71 -5.04
C MET A 73 -4.94 -20.20 -5.23
N GLU A 74 -5.65 -20.82 -6.15
CA GLU A 74 -5.42 -22.21 -6.55
C GLU A 74 -4.23 -22.27 -7.51
N ILE A 75 -3.28 -23.16 -7.22
CA ILE A 75 -2.11 -23.39 -8.06
C ILE A 75 -2.52 -24.42 -9.13
N PRO A 76 -2.45 -24.08 -10.43
CA PRO A 76 -2.86 -24.97 -11.50
C PRO A 76 -1.94 -26.20 -11.59
N ILE A 77 -2.53 -27.35 -11.91
CA ILE A 77 -1.78 -28.56 -12.26
C ILE A 77 -1.45 -28.47 -13.75
N ILE A 78 -0.17 -28.30 -14.07
CA ILE A 78 0.32 -28.14 -15.44
C ILE A 78 1.01 -29.39 -15.99
N ILE A 79 1.03 -30.48 -15.22
CA ILE A 79 1.58 -31.78 -15.62
C ILE A 79 0.49 -32.81 -15.38
N ASN A 80 0.10 -33.57 -16.41
CA ASN A 80 -0.91 -34.61 -16.28
C ASN A 80 -0.34 -35.90 -15.65
N ASP A 81 -1.21 -36.89 -15.41
CA ASP A 81 -0.82 -38.18 -14.82
C ASP A 81 0.16 -39.01 -15.68
N LYS A 82 0.33 -38.64 -16.96
CA LYS A 82 1.29 -39.26 -17.89
C LYS A 82 2.64 -38.53 -17.91
N GLY A 83 2.78 -37.41 -17.21
CA GLY A 83 3.97 -36.57 -17.20
C GLY A 83 4.03 -35.53 -18.32
N ASP A 84 2.99 -35.38 -19.14
CA ASP A 84 2.96 -34.37 -20.20
C ASP A 84 2.64 -32.98 -19.63
N VAL A 85 3.35 -31.97 -20.12
CA VAL A 85 3.08 -30.57 -19.78
C VAL A 85 1.82 -30.11 -20.50
N THR A 86 0.76 -29.82 -19.73
CA THR A 86 -0.56 -29.42 -20.22
C THR A 86 -0.86 -27.93 -20.09
N GLY A 87 0.03 -27.17 -19.47
CA GLY A 87 -0.13 -25.73 -19.27
C GLY A 87 1.18 -25.00 -19.07
N GLU A 88 1.13 -23.68 -19.13
CA GLU A 88 2.30 -22.83 -18.93
C GLU A 88 2.63 -22.65 -17.44
N ASN A 89 3.93 -22.69 -17.11
CA ASN A 89 4.41 -22.36 -15.77
C ASN A 89 4.56 -20.85 -15.58
N ASN A 90 3.43 -20.13 -15.54
CA ASN A 90 3.39 -18.67 -15.44
C ASN A 90 2.77 -18.15 -14.13
N PHE A 91 2.44 -19.04 -13.19
CA PHE A 91 1.74 -18.68 -11.94
C PHE A 91 2.49 -17.61 -11.12
N MET A 92 3.76 -17.86 -10.79
CA MET A 92 4.57 -16.91 -10.03
C MET A 92 4.86 -15.63 -10.83
N THR A 93 5.01 -15.74 -12.15
CA THR A 93 5.18 -14.59 -13.05
C THR A 93 3.98 -13.65 -12.98
N ASN A 94 2.76 -14.19 -12.96
CA ASN A 94 1.54 -13.39 -12.84
C ASN A 94 1.43 -12.68 -11.48
N ILE A 95 1.84 -13.33 -10.40
CA ILE A 95 1.91 -12.72 -9.06
C ILE A 95 2.91 -11.55 -9.06
N ILE A 96 4.12 -11.78 -9.59
CA ILE A 96 5.16 -10.75 -9.70
C ILE A 96 4.66 -9.57 -10.54
N ASN A 97 4.06 -9.83 -11.70
CA ASN A 97 3.51 -8.78 -12.56
C ASN A 97 2.42 -7.97 -11.88
N THR A 98 1.56 -8.62 -11.09
CA THR A 98 0.54 -7.93 -10.30
C THR A 98 1.17 -7.02 -9.24
N TYR A 99 2.22 -7.50 -8.58
CA TYR A 99 2.98 -6.71 -7.62
C TYR A 99 3.70 -5.51 -8.29
N SER A 100 4.35 -5.71 -9.44
CA SER A 100 5.01 -4.64 -10.19
C SER A 100 4.03 -3.54 -10.62
N LYS A 101 2.86 -3.92 -11.16
CA LYS A 101 1.81 -2.94 -11.52
C LYS A 101 1.30 -2.15 -10.31
N TYR A 102 1.20 -2.80 -9.16
CA TYR A 102 0.79 -2.13 -7.93
C TYR A 102 1.85 -1.12 -7.46
N GLN A 103 3.14 -1.46 -7.54
CA GLN A 103 4.23 -0.54 -7.23
C GLN A 103 4.26 0.66 -8.19
N GLU A 104 4.09 0.43 -9.50
CA GLU A 104 4.01 1.50 -10.49
C GLU A 104 2.88 2.47 -10.15
N LYS A 105 1.69 1.94 -9.82
CA LYS A 105 0.55 2.74 -9.42
C LYS A 105 0.80 3.51 -8.12
N GLN A 106 1.45 2.91 -7.12
CA GLN A 106 1.82 3.64 -5.91
C GLN A 106 2.78 4.79 -6.21
N THR A 107 3.78 4.55 -7.06
CA THR A 107 4.76 5.57 -7.45
C THR A 107 4.10 6.73 -8.19
N GLU A 108 3.16 6.43 -9.10
CA GLU A 108 2.36 7.42 -9.82
C GLU A 108 1.52 8.27 -8.85
N LEU A 109 0.75 7.63 -7.94
CA LEU A 109 -0.02 8.36 -6.94
C LEU A 109 0.85 9.22 -6.01
N SER A 110 2.04 8.74 -5.65
CA SER A 110 3.00 9.52 -4.85
C SER A 110 3.50 10.76 -5.61
N SER A 111 3.82 10.61 -6.89
CA SER A 111 4.22 11.74 -7.75
C SER A 111 3.08 12.75 -7.90
N GLU A 112 1.87 12.29 -8.22
CA GLU A 112 0.69 13.16 -8.34
C GLU A 112 0.39 13.90 -7.02
N TYR A 113 0.59 13.23 -5.87
CA TYR A 113 0.45 13.84 -4.57
C TYR A 113 1.50 14.95 -4.34
N GLU A 114 2.77 14.72 -4.69
CA GLU A 114 3.83 15.72 -4.56
C GLU A 114 3.52 16.95 -5.42
N ASP A 115 3.16 16.76 -6.69
CA ASP A 115 2.77 17.84 -7.60
C ASP A 115 1.56 18.64 -7.07
N LEU A 116 0.53 17.93 -6.58
CA LEU A 116 -0.64 18.56 -5.96
C LEU A 116 -0.24 19.40 -4.74
N MET A 117 0.66 18.88 -3.90
CA MET A 117 1.14 19.58 -2.72
C MET A 117 1.96 20.83 -3.06
N GLU A 118 2.72 20.84 -4.15
CA GLU A 118 3.40 22.04 -4.65
C GLU A 118 2.41 23.11 -5.12
N VAL A 119 1.39 22.72 -5.90
CA VAL A 119 0.32 23.63 -6.34
C VAL A 119 -0.43 24.22 -5.15
N ILE A 120 -0.76 23.41 -4.14
CA ILE A 120 -1.42 23.86 -2.91
C ILE A 120 -0.55 24.90 -2.19
N LYS A 121 0.75 24.63 -2.01
CA LYS A 121 1.67 25.58 -1.36
C LYS A 121 1.74 26.90 -2.11
N ALA A 122 1.89 26.87 -3.43
CA ALA A 122 1.94 28.06 -4.26
C ALA A 122 0.63 28.89 -4.17
N GLN A 123 -0.54 28.24 -4.18
CA GLN A 123 -1.81 28.93 -4.00
C GLN A 123 -1.95 29.55 -2.61
N VAL A 124 -1.48 28.87 -1.56
CA VAL A 124 -1.50 29.40 -0.20
C VAL A 124 -0.57 30.61 -0.04
N GLU A 125 0.60 30.61 -0.69
CA GLU A 125 1.53 31.76 -0.65
C GLU A 125 0.94 33.04 -1.26
N LEU A 126 0.07 32.91 -2.26
CA LEU A 126 -0.62 34.05 -2.88
C LEU A 126 -1.71 34.67 -1.98
N VAL A 127 -2.05 34.05 -0.86
CA VAL A 127 -3.02 34.59 0.10
C VAL A 127 -2.38 35.77 0.85
N ASN A 128 -3.01 36.93 0.71
CA ASN A 128 -2.57 38.19 1.34
C ASN A 128 -3.71 38.93 2.06
N ASP A 129 -4.96 38.56 1.80
CA ASP A 129 -6.15 39.23 2.33
C ASP A 129 -7.33 38.24 2.52
N VAL A 130 -8.46 38.75 3.03
CA VAL A 130 -9.67 37.95 3.29
C VAL A 130 -10.28 37.36 2.01
N GLU A 131 -10.23 38.10 0.89
CA GLU A 131 -10.84 37.68 -0.37
C GLU A 131 -10.04 36.55 -1.01
N SER A 132 -8.71 36.70 -1.09
CA SER A 132 -7.78 35.68 -1.54
C SER A 132 -7.82 34.43 -0.65
N ALA A 133 -7.92 34.58 0.68
CA ALA A 133 -8.06 33.45 1.60
C ALA A 133 -9.31 32.61 1.31
N ASN A 134 -10.46 33.27 1.10
CA ASN A 134 -11.73 32.59 0.80
C ASN A 134 -11.77 32.03 -0.62
N SER A 135 -11.14 32.70 -1.59
CA SER A 135 -11.00 32.21 -2.97
C SER A 135 -10.15 30.93 -3.02
N VAL A 136 -8.99 30.94 -2.35
CA VAL A 136 -8.11 29.78 -2.24
C VAL A 136 -8.79 28.65 -1.46
N ALA A 137 -9.54 28.95 -0.40
CA ALA A 137 -10.33 27.93 0.31
C ALA A 137 -11.34 27.21 -0.61
N LYS A 138 -12.02 27.95 -1.50
CA LYS A 138 -12.95 27.38 -2.49
C LYS A 138 -12.21 26.57 -3.56
N SER A 139 -11.09 27.09 -4.07
CA SER A 139 -10.21 26.40 -5.02
C SER A 139 -9.76 25.04 -4.45
N LEU A 140 -9.19 25.05 -3.25
CA LEU A 140 -8.71 23.85 -2.56
C LEU A 140 -9.84 22.84 -2.30
N ALA A 141 -11.05 23.30 -1.97
CA ALA A 141 -12.19 22.41 -1.76
C ALA A 141 -12.69 21.72 -3.04
N GLY A 142 -12.41 22.30 -4.21
CA GLY A 142 -12.78 21.76 -5.52
C GLY A 142 -11.72 20.85 -6.15
N MET A 143 -10.53 20.74 -5.56
CA MET A 143 -9.47 19.87 -6.07
C MET A 143 -9.76 18.39 -5.85
N GLN A 144 -9.29 17.54 -6.76
CA GLN A 144 -9.24 16.12 -6.52
C GLN A 144 -8.13 15.83 -5.50
N HIS A 145 -8.53 15.47 -4.29
CA HIS A 145 -7.58 15.20 -3.21
C HIS A 145 -7.04 13.77 -3.29
N ILE A 146 -5.73 13.66 -3.13
CA ILE A 146 -4.99 12.39 -3.01
C ILE A 146 -4.49 12.26 -1.56
N PHE A 147 -4.57 11.06 -0.99
CA PHE A 147 -4.17 10.77 0.40
C PHE A 147 -4.70 11.80 1.42
N ASP A 148 -3.82 12.44 2.18
CA ASP A 148 -4.14 13.44 3.20
C ASP A 148 -4.05 14.89 2.69
N SER A 149 -3.90 15.11 1.38
CA SER A 149 -3.69 16.45 0.77
C SER A 149 -4.76 17.47 1.19
N LYS A 150 -6.01 17.04 1.38
CA LYS A 150 -7.09 17.90 1.90
C LYS A 150 -6.80 18.45 3.29
N LEU A 151 -6.30 17.59 4.18
CA LEU A 151 -5.96 17.96 5.55
C LEU A 151 -4.75 18.91 5.54
N GLN A 152 -3.71 18.58 4.77
CA GLN A 152 -2.51 19.41 4.63
C GLN A 152 -2.84 20.79 4.04
N ALA A 153 -3.67 20.85 3.00
CA ALA A 153 -4.15 22.10 2.40
C ALA A 153 -4.86 22.98 3.44
N GLY A 154 -5.76 22.40 4.23
CA GLY A 154 -6.46 23.11 5.30
C GLY A 154 -5.52 23.61 6.39
N GLN A 155 -4.51 22.84 6.77
CA GLN A 155 -3.51 23.25 7.76
C GLN A 155 -2.61 24.38 7.25
N LEU A 156 -2.10 24.28 6.03
CA LEU A 156 -1.28 25.29 5.38
C LEU A 156 -2.03 26.62 5.23
N LEU A 157 -3.26 26.58 4.73
CA LEU A 157 -4.09 27.77 4.58
C LEU A 157 -4.38 28.42 5.94
N ASN A 158 -4.78 27.63 6.94
CA ASN A 158 -5.03 28.17 8.28
C ASN A 158 -3.77 28.79 8.91
N LYS A 159 -2.60 28.20 8.69
CA LYS A 159 -1.34 28.76 9.18
C LYS A 159 -1.07 30.12 8.52
N ARG A 160 -1.17 30.20 7.20
CA ARG A 160 -1.00 31.46 6.45
C ARG A 160 -2.00 32.53 6.87
N CYS A 161 -3.28 32.16 6.99
CA CYS A 161 -4.32 33.08 7.44
C CYS A 161 -4.05 33.61 8.86
N LYS A 162 -3.56 32.76 9.79
CA LYS A 162 -3.18 33.22 11.14
C LYS A 162 -2.03 34.23 11.11
N GLU A 163 -1.01 34.03 10.26
CA GLU A 163 0.09 34.98 10.09
C GLU A 163 -0.39 36.35 9.59
N LEU A 164 -1.47 36.37 8.80
CA LEU A 164 -2.13 37.58 8.30
C LEU A 164 -3.17 38.17 9.27
N GLY A 165 -3.34 37.60 10.46
CA GLY A 165 -4.36 38.05 11.42
C GLY A 165 -5.79 37.73 10.99
N LEU A 166 -6.00 36.67 10.21
CA LEU A 166 -7.30 36.18 9.78
C LEU A 166 -7.72 34.95 10.60
N LYS A 167 -9.02 34.86 10.89
CA LYS A 167 -9.61 33.75 11.65
C LYS A 167 -10.72 33.09 10.84
N PHE A 168 -10.73 31.75 10.85
CA PHE A 168 -11.78 30.98 10.21
C PHE A 168 -13.06 31.00 11.07
N ASP A 169 -14.14 31.55 10.52
CA ASP A 169 -15.48 31.50 11.11
C ASP A 169 -16.10 30.13 10.82
N LYS A 170 -16.28 29.33 11.86
CA LYS A 170 -16.86 27.97 11.75
C LYS A 170 -18.34 27.97 11.36
N ILE A 171 -19.06 29.08 11.59
CA ILE A 171 -20.48 29.21 11.29
C ILE A 171 -20.65 29.57 9.81
N LYS A 172 -19.90 30.58 9.35
CA LYS A 172 -19.94 31.01 7.94
C LYS A 172 -19.10 30.14 7.00
N LYS A 173 -18.20 29.33 7.56
CA LYS A 173 -17.20 28.53 6.83
C LYS A 173 -16.29 29.38 5.94
N GLU A 174 -15.99 30.59 6.40
CA GLU A 174 -15.20 31.59 5.67
C GLU A 174 -14.18 32.23 6.61
N TYR A 175 -13.08 32.72 6.07
CA TYR A 175 -12.12 33.54 6.80
C TYR A 175 -12.64 34.97 6.95
N ALA A 176 -12.43 35.55 8.13
CA ALA A 176 -12.69 36.95 8.44
C ALA A 176 -11.47 37.54 9.19
N ALA A 177 -11.38 38.87 9.28
CA ALA A 177 -10.40 39.51 10.15
C ALA A 177 -10.59 39.04 11.61
N ALA A 178 -9.48 38.75 12.30
CA ALA A 178 -9.48 38.19 13.65
C ALA A 178 -9.98 39.17 14.73
#